data_AF-A0A4Q6EAM4-F1
#
_entry.id   AF-A0A4Q6EAM4-F1
#
_cell.length_a   1.000
_cell.length_b   1.000
_cell.length_c   1.000
_cell.angle_alpha   90.00
_cell.angle_beta   90.00
_cell.angle_gamma   90.00
#
_symmetry.space_group_name_H-M   'P 1'
#
loop_
_entity.id
_entity.type
_entity.pdbx_description
1 polymer ?
#
loop_
_entity_poly.entity_id
_entity_poly.type
_entity_poly.pdbx_seq_one_letter_code
_entity_poly.pdbx_strand_id
1 'polypeptide(L)'
;MLEHALIIALIVLFIHSCTWKGMIFDGIKKIIKPEGHIYKPIYGCPICMTPYYGTIIYLLFFNHSFTDGLLTIATASGMSVISVLLIDIKDGVFKPPGEDRA
;
A
#
# COMPACT_ATOMS: atom_id res chain seq x y z
N MET A 1 -2.13 11.94 15.57
CA MET A 1 -0.99 11.55 14.69
C MET A 1 -0.90 10.05 14.50
N LEU A 2 -0.68 9.25 15.56
CA LEU A 2 -0.58 7.78 15.42
C LEU A 2 -1.87 7.16 14.88
N GLU A 3 -3.03 7.60 15.36
CA GLU A 3 -4.34 7.17 14.88
C GLU A 3 -4.51 7.47 13.38
N HIS A 4 -4.22 8.69 12.94
CA HIS A 4 -4.27 9.08 11.52
C HIS A 4 -3.32 8.22 10.66
N ALA A 5 -2.12 7.93 11.17
CA ALA A 5 -1.14 7.10 10.47
C ALA A 5 -1.65 5.66 10.32
N LEU A 6 -2.28 5.11 11.36
CA LEU A 6 -2.89 3.79 11.34
C LEU A 6 -4.06 3.73 10.37
N ILE A 7 -4.96 4.72 10.39
CA ILE A 7 -6.07 4.82 9.44
C ILE A 7 -5.54 4.86 8.00
N ILE A 8 -4.55 5.70 7.71
CA ILE A 8 -3.93 5.81 6.38
C ILE A 8 -3.30 4.48 5.97
N ALA A 9 -2.52 3.83 6.85
CA ALA A 9 -1.88 2.56 6.57
C ALA A 9 -2.91 1.46 6.22
N LEU A 10 -4.01 1.39 6.96
CA LEU A 10 -5.10 0.45 6.71
C LEU A 10 -5.81 0.73 5.38
N ILE A 11 -6.09 2.00 5.06
CA ILE A 11 -6.70 2.37 3.77
C ILE A 11 -5.78 2.01 2.61
N VAL A 12 -4.47 2.29 2.71
CA VAL A 12 -3.52 1.96 1.65
C VAL A 12 -3.40 0.44 1.47
N LEU A 13 -3.38 -0.32 2.56
CA LEU A 13 -3.40 -1.79 2.49
C LEU A 13 -4.70 -2.31 1.88
N PHE A 14 -5.84 -1.69 2.18
CA PHE A 14 -7.11 -2.03 1.56
C PHE A 14 -7.07 -1.80 0.05
N ILE A 15 -6.62 -0.61 -0.40
CA ILE A 15 -6.46 -0.30 -1.83
C ILE A 15 -5.52 -1.31 -2.50
N HIS A 16 -4.38 -1.60 -1.87
CA HIS A 16 -3.42 -2.58 -2.38
C HIS A 16 -4.06 -3.98 -2.52
N SER A 17 -4.80 -4.43 -1.50
CA SER A 17 -5.50 -5.72 -1.50
C SER A 17 -6.56 -5.79 -2.60
N CYS A 18 -7.29 -4.71 -2.85
CA CYS A 18 -8.26 -4.63 -3.95
C CYS A 18 -7.63 -4.74 -5.34
N THR A 19 -6.30 -4.60 -5.43
CA THR A 19 -5.55 -4.70 -6.69
C THR A 19 -4.89 -6.06 -6.90
N TRP A 20 -5.06 -7.01 -5.98
CA TRP A 20 -4.55 -8.38 -6.15
C TRP A 20 -5.29 -9.13 -7.26
N LYS A 21 -4.65 -10.17 -7.78
CA LYS A 21 -5.19 -11.01 -8.86
C LYS A 21 -6.58 -11.54 -8.48
N GLY A 22 -7.58 -11.31 -9.34
CA GLY A 22 -8.97 -11.72 -9.08
C GLY A 22 -9.81 -10.74 -8.23
N MET A 23 -9.26 -9.62 -7.77
CA MET A 23 -10.00 -8.59 -7.02
C MET A 23 -10.56 -7.50 -7.93
N ILE A 24 -11.40 -6.63 -7.38
CA ILE A 24 -12.17 -5.60 -8.09
C ILE A 24 -11.30 -4.73 -9.01
N PHE A 25 -10.10 -4.34 -8.56
CA PHE A 25 -9.18 -3.50 -9.34
C PHE A 25 -8.15 -4.28 -10.19
N ASP A 26 -8.21 -5.61 -10.23
CA ASP A 26 -7.38 -6.42 -11.13
C ASP A 26 -7.69 -6.11 -12.60
N GLY A 27 -8.97 -5.87 -12.92
CA GLY A 27 -9.38 -5.43 -14.27
C GLY A 27 -8.79 -4.09 -14.67
N ILE A 28 -8.72 -3.14 -13.74
CA ILE A 28 -8.18 -1.79 -13.99
C ILE A 28 -6.67 -1.84 -14.25
N LYS A 29 -5.93 -2.68 -13.51
CA LYS A 29 -4.50 -2.93 -13.77
C LYS A 29 -4.24 -3.38 -15.21
N LYS A 30 -5.09 -4.27 -15.72
CA LYS A 30 -4.96 -4.84 -17.09
C LYS A 30 -5.28 -3.83 -18.19
N ILE A 31 -6.09 -2.81 -17.89
CA ILE A 31 -6.45 -1.74 -18.82
C ILE A 31 -5.37 -0.66 -18.85
N ILE A 32 -4.91 -0.19 -17.68
CA ILE A 32 -3.97 0.92 -17.59
C ILE A 32 -2.53 0.47 -17.92
N LYS A 33 -2.20 -0.80 -17.65
CA LYS A 33 -0.85 -1.37 -17.83
C LYS A 33 0.25 -0.38 -17.44
N PRO A 34 0.30 0.11 -16.18
CA PRO A 34 1.36 1.03 -15.80
C PRO A 34 2.70 0.31 -15.87
N GLU A 35 3.52 0.67 -16.86
CA GLU A 35 4.83 0.08 -17.08
C GLU A 35 5.91 0.78 -16.24
N GLY A 36 6.95 0.01 -15.89
CA GLY A 36 8.15 0.51 -15.22
C GLY A 36 7.91 0.97 -13.77
N HIS A 37 8.54 2.09 -13.40
CA HIS A 37 8.66 2.56 -12.02
C HIS A 37 7.33 3.04 -11.42
N ILE A 38 6.31 3.27 -12.26
CA ILE A 38 5.00 3.80 -11.88
C ILE A 38 4.09 2.70 -11.32
N TYR A 39 4.33 1.43 -11.66
CA TYR A 39 3.55 0.30 -11.13
C TYR A 39 3.60 0.23 -9.59
N LYS A 40 4.80 0.38 -9.01
CA LYS A 40 5.02 0.27 -7.56
C LYS A 40 4.21 1.28 -6.74
N PRO A 41 4.26 2.59 -7.02
CA PRO A 41 3.51 3.60 -6.26
C PRO A 41 2.01 3.60 -6.51
N ILE A 42 1.53 3.05 -7.62
CA ILE A 42 0.07 3.02 -7.89
C ILE A 42 -0.57 1.73 -7.36
N TYR A 43 0.08 0.58 -7.53
CA TYR A 43 -0.56 -0.69 -7.19
C TYR A 43 0.35 -1.78 -6.62
N GLY A 44 1.66 -1.68 -6.83
CA GLY A 44 2.58 -2.79 -6.61
C GLY A 44 3.12 -2.91 -5.19
N CYS A 45 3.16 -1.81 -4.43
CA CYS A 45 3.77 -1.81 -3.10
C CYS A 45 3.01 -0.86 -2.17
N PRO A 46 2.39 -1.35 -1.07
CA PRO A 46 1.67 -0.49 -0.14
C PRO A 46 2.57 0.57 0.47
N ILE A 47 3.87 0.28 0.69
CA ILE A 47 4.85 1.27 1.18
C ILE A 47 5.03 2.41 0.16
N CYS A 48 5.19 2.09 -1.13
CA CYS A 48 5.33 3.09 -2.20
C CYS A 48 4.02 3.82 -2.50
N MET A 49 2.88 3.20 -2.20
CA MET A 49 1.55 3.78 -2.36
C MET A 49 1.26 4.82 -1.27
N THR A 50 1.75 4.62 -0.05
CA THR A 50 1.47 5.49 1.11
C THR A 50 1.84 6.97 0.89
N PRO A 51 2.98 7.34 0.28
CA PRO A 51 3.28 8.74 -0.03
C PRO A 51 2.28 9.41 -0.97
N TYR A 52 1.62 8.67 -1.87
CA TYR A 52 0.67 9.26 -2.81
C TYR A 52 -0.75 9.22 -2.26
N TYR A 53 -1.25 8.02 -1.99
CA TYR A 53 -2.60 7.82 -1.46
C TYR A 53 -2.73 8.39 -0.05
N GLY A 54 -1.73 8.21 0.81
CA GLY A 54 -1.73 8.76 2.16
C GLY A 54 -1.67 10.28 2.19
N THR A 55 -0.94 10.92 1.26
CA THR A 55 -0.97 12.38 1.12
C THR A 55 -2.36 12.88 0.70
N ILE A 56 -2.97 12.23 -0.30
CA ILE A 56 -4.32 12.58 -0.76
C ILE A 56 -5.33 12.43 0.39
N ILE A 57 -5.29 11.31 1.11
CA ILE A 57 -6.18 11.06 2.26
C ILE A 57 -5.94 12.08 3.37
N TYR A 58 -4.69 12.40 3.68
CA TYR A 58 -4.36 13.38 4.71
C TYR A 58 -4.90 14.77 4.37
N LEU A 59 -4.74 15.21 3.13
CA LEU A 59 -5.25 16.49 2.66
C LEU A 59 -6.77 16.55 2.61
N LEU A 60 -7.45 15.45 2.29
CA LEU A 60 -8.91 15.41 2.21
C LEU A 60 -9.59 15.36 3.58
N PHE A 61 -9.03 14.62 4.55
CA PHE A 61 -9.74 14.28 5.79
C PHE A 61 -9.15 14.89 7.07
N PHE A 62 -7.86 15.22 7.11
CA PHE A 62 -7.22 15.71 8.34
C PHE A 62 -6.75 17.17 8.22
N ASN A 63 -6.17 17.54 7.06
CA ASN A 63 -5.76 18.87 6.65
C ASN A 63 -5.29 19.81 7.79
N HIS A 64 -4.31 19.36 8.58
CA HIS A 64 -3.85 20.06 9.78
C HIS A 64 -2.62 20.94 9.51
N SER A 65 -1.43 20.33 9.41
CA SER A 65 -0.15 21.01 9.26
C SER A 65 0.79 20.17 8.40
N PHE A 66 1.70 20.83 7.68
CA PHE A 66 2.63 20.13 6.77
C PHE A 66 3.57 19.18 7.52
N THR A 67 4.11 19.60 8.68
CA THR A 67 4.98 18.77 9.53
C THR A 67 4.24 17.56 10.08
N ASP A 68 3.00 17.75 10.56
CA ASP A 68 2.17 16.65 11.06
C ASP A 68 1.79 15.69 9.93
N GLY A 69 1.50 16.20 8.74
CA GLY A 69 1.24 15.40 7.55
C GLY A 69 2.43 14.55 7.17
N LEU A 70 3.62 15.15 7.08
CA LEU A 70 4.85 14.44 6.77
C LEU A 70 5.16 13.34 7.79
N LEU A 71 5.02 13.64 9.09
CA LEU A 71 5.24 12.66 10.16
C LEU A 71 4.20 11.53 10.12
N THR A 72 2.93 11.87 9.83
CA THR A 72 1.83 10.90 9.70
C THR A 72 2.07 9.95 8.53
N ILE A 73 2.45 10.47 7.35
CA ILE A 73 2.72 9.67 6.15
C ILE A 73 3.96 8.78 6.35
N ALA A 74 5.03 9.32 6.95
CA ALA A 74 6.23 8.55 7.26
C ALA A 74 5.92 7.39 8.23
N THR A 75 5.13 7.68 9.27
CA THR A 75 4.68 6.68 10.25
C THR A 75 3.81 5.60 9.58
N ALA A 76 2.86 6.00 8.74
CA ALA A 76 2.01 5.08 7.99
C ALA A 76 2.83 4.19 7.04
N SER A 77 3.85 4.75 6.40
CA SER A 77 4.76 3.99 5.53
C SER A 77 5.52 2.92 6.31
N GLY A 78 6.02 3.26 7.50
CA GLY A 78 6.65 2.31 8.41
C GLY A 78 5.70 1.20 8.86
N MET A 79 4.43 1.51 9.15
CA MET A 79 3.41 0.50 9.45
C MET A 79 3.17 -0.43 8.26
N SER A 80 3.10 0.10 7.04
CA SER A 80 2.95 -0.72 5.83
C SER A 80 4.13 -1.67 5.59
N VAL A 81 5.36 -1.32 6.02
CA VAL A 81 6.52 -2.24 5.97
C VAL A 81 6.27 -3.48 6.82
N ILE A 82 5.74 -3.31 8.03
CA ILE A 82 5.44 -4.44 8.93
C ILE A 82 4.44 -5.38 8.25
N SER A 83 3.39 -4.84 7.62
CA SER A 83 2.41 -5.65 6.92
C SER A 83 3.00 -6.42 5.74
N VAL A 84 3.88 -5.80 4.94
CA VAL A 84 4.59 -6.48 3.86
C VAL A 84 5.48 -7.60 4.41
N LEU A 85 6.24 -7.31 5.47
CA LEU A 85 7.11 -8.31 6.10
C LEU A 85 6.31 -9.52 6.62
N LEU A 86 5.12 -9.28 7.19
CA LEU A 86 4.22 -10.36 7.62
C LEU A 86 3.69 -11.19 6.43
N ILE A 87 3.38 -10.54 5.31
CA ILE A 87 2.97 -11.23 4.07
C ILE A 87 4.12 -12.09 3.54
N ASP A 88 5.35 -11.54 3.49
CA ASP A 88 6.53 -12.27 3.05
C ASP A 88 6.86 -13.46 3.96
N ILE A 89 6.74 -13.30 5.28
CA ILE A 89 6.91 -14.39 6.25
C ILE A 89 5.85 -15.46 6.02
N LYS A 90 4.58 -15.09 5.89
CA LYS A 90 3.48 -16.03 5.61
C LYS A 90 3.76 -16.82 4.33
N ASP A 91 4.14 -16.13 3.25
CA ASP A 91 4.46 -16.76 1.96
C ASP A 91 5.72 -17.64 2.03
N GLY A 92 6.71 -17.28 2.86
CA GLY A 92 7.92 -18.07 3.07
C GLY A 92 7.70 -19.33 3.90
N VAL A 93 6.82 -19.28 4.90
CA VAL A 93 6.50 -20.42 5.78
C VAL A 93 5.50 -21.37 5.13
N PHE A 94 4.51 -20.86 4.40
CA PHE A 94 3.42 -21.67 3.83
C PHE A 94 3.60 -22.03 2.35
N LYS A 95 4.79 -21.84 1.77
CA LYS A 95 5.02 -22.18 0.36
C LYS A 95 4.88 -23.70 0.15
N PRO A 96 3.86 -24.21 -0.58
CA PRO A 96 3.91 -25.58 -1.05
C PRO A 96 5.05 -25.70 -2.07
N PRO A 97 5.78 -26.82 -2.09
CA PRO A 97 6.85 -27.02 -3.07
C PRO A 97 6.25 -27.08 -4.49
N GLY A 98 6.45 -26.03 -5.30
CA GLY A 98 6.18 -26.10 -6.74
C GLY A 98 5.53 -24.88 -7.41
N GLU A 99 5.16 -23.81 -6.71
CA GLU A 99 4.53 -22.64 -7.34
C GLU A 99 5.53 -21.49 -7.55
N ASP A 100 6.14 -21.47 -8.74
CA ASP A 100 7.00 -20.39 -9.21
C ASP A 100 6.17 -19.13 -9.52
N ARG A 101 6.61 -18.00 -8.97
CA ARG A 101 5.96 -16.69 -9.10
C ARG A 101 6.11 -16.18 -10.55
N ALA A 102 5.00 -15.99 -11.24
CA ALA A 102 4.87 -15.19 -12.46
C ALA A 102 4.41 -13.76 -12.13
#